data_AF-A0A950VWB1-F1
#
_entry.id   AF-A0A950VWB1-F1
#
_cell.length_a   1.000
_cell.length_b   1.000
_cell.length_c   1.000
_cell.angle_alpha   90.00
_cell.angle_beta   90.00
_cell.angle_gamma   90.00
#
_symmetry.space_group_name_H-M   'P 1'
#
loop_
_entity.id
_entity.type
_entity.pdbx_description
1 polymer ?
#
loop_
_entity_poly.entity_id
_entity_poly.type
_entity_poly.pdbx_seq_one_letter_code
_entity_poly.pdbx_strand_id
1 'polypeptide(L)'
;MGDIKLFQVCYEGELTVAVSDAMRRLGAEPNFDQSWSVWLPEGGHAELLVRYLRIEVGDEARVLIGCSQFTKTRDFLLIRHSLTPGADYSELHDAIARLGVVVDLPFESTFVVQSDDRTDVNTLGMALGELCPDDALFVTGISHDWAYCDGTTSKMYVAEQEPKSIQFRTF
;
A
#
# COMPACT_ATOMS: atom_id res chain seq x y z
N MET A 1 23.37 -8.54 -11.13
CA MET A 1 22.05 -9.13 -10.89
C MET A 1 21.26 -8.00 -10.26
N GLY A 2 20.20 -7.50 -10.91
CA GLY A 2 19.45 -6.36 -10.38
C GLY A 2 18.67 -6.75 -9.13
N ASP A 3 18.49 -5.80 -8.21
CA ASP A 3 17.76 -6.06 -6.97
C ASP A 3 16.26 -6.28 -7.28
N ILE A 4 15.67 -7.32 -6.69
CA ILE A 4 14.23 -7.59 -6.79
C ILE A 4 13.53 -6.86 -5.64
N LYS A 5 12.49 -6.10 -5.95
CA LYS A 5 11.65 -5.38 -4.98
C LYS A 5 10.30 -6.08 -4.81
N LEU A 6 9.77 -6.06 -3.59
CA LEU A 6 8.39 -6.45 -3.31
C LEU A 6 7.53 -5.19 -3.21
N PHE A 7 6.39 -5.18 -3.91
CA PHE A 7 5.37 -4.15 -3.78
C PHE A 7 4.11 -4.76 -3.17
N GLN A 8 3.49 -4.02 -2.25
CA GLN A 8 2.14 -4.31 -1.78
C GLN A 8 1.16 -3.47 -2.56
N VAL A 9 0.08 -4.09 -3.01
CA VAL A 9 -1.03 -3.46 -3.71
C VAL A 9 -2.24 -3.51 -2.79
N CYS A 10 -2.73 -2.37 -2.37
CA CYS A 10 -3.95 -2.21 -1.57
C CYS A 10 -5.04 -1.64 -2.47
N TYR A 11 -6.09 -2.41 -2.72
CA TYR A 11 -7.25 -1.99 -3.52
C TYR A 11 -8.46 -1.83 -2.61
N GLU A 12 -9.18 -0.72 -2.76
CA GLU A 12 -10.47 -0.51 -2.13
C GLU A 12 -11.53 -0.33 -3.22
N GLY A 13 -12.46 -1.28 -3.26
CA GLY A 13 -13.49 -1.34 -4.28
C GLY A 13 -14.07 -2.74 -4.38
N GLU A 14 -14.97 -2.93 -5.35
CA GLU A 14 -15.55 -4.24 -5.61
C GLU A 14 -14.51 -5.18 -6.24
N LEU A 15 -14.26 -6.32 -5.60
CA LEU A 15 -13.39 -7.37 -6.12
C LEU A 15 -14.04 -8.11 -7.29
N THR A 16 -14.01 -7.49 -8.47
CA THR A 16 -14.54 -8.08 -9.70
C THR A 16 -13.55 -9.07 -10.33
N VAL A 17 -14.04 -9.90 -11.25
CA VAL A 17 -13.18 -10.80 -12.07
C VAL A 17 -12.14 -10.00 -12.86
N ALA A 18 -12.51 -8.82 -13.37
CA ALA A 18 -11.58 -7.96 -14.12
C ALA A 18 -10.41 -7.47 -13.25
N VAL A 19 -10.68 -7.08 -12.00
CA VAL A 19 -9.63 -6.71 -11.03
C VAL A 19 -8.72 -7.91 -10.75
N SER A 20 -9.30 -9.08 -10.50
CA SER A 20 -8.53 -10.30 -10.26
C SER A 20 -7.62 -10.67 -11.45
N ASP A 21 -8.13 -10.55 -12.68
CA ASP A 21 -7.34 -10.82 -13.88
C ASP A 21 -6.23 -9.80 -14.11
N ALA A 22 -6.48 -8.51 -13.85
CA ALA A 22 -5.46 -7.46 -13.90
C ALA A 22 -4.32 -7.74 -12.91
N MET A 23 -4.65 -8.09 -11.67
CA MET A 23 -3.66 -8.47 -10.64
C MET A 23 -2.85 -9.70 -11.06
N ARG A 24 -3.50 -10.73 -11.61
CA ARG A 24 -2.80 -11.94 -12.11
C ARG A 24 -1.87 -11.65 -13.28
N ARG A 25 -2.25 -10.75 -14.21
CA ARG A 25 -1.36 -10.31 -15.32
C ARG A 25 -0.13 -9.59 -14.80
N LEU A 26 -0.27 -8.84 -13.71
CA LEU A 26 0.83 -8.22 -13.00
C LEU A 26 1.75 -9.24 -12.30
N GLY A 27 1.32 -10.50 -12.19
CA GLY A 27 1.99 -11.53 -11.38
C GLY A 27 1.78 -11.32 -9.89
N ALA A 28 0.73 -10.62 -9.49
CA ALA A 28 0.43 -10.33 -8.09
C ALA A 28 -0.29 -11.50 -7.42
N GLU A 29 0.11 -11.82 -6.20
CA GLU A 29 -0.46 -12.88 -5.38
C GLU A 29 -1.38 -12.30 -4.30
N PRO A 30 -2.62 -12.81 -4.13
CA PRO A 30 -3.58 -12.26 -3.17
C PRO A 30 -3.22 -12.60 -1.72
N ASN A 31 -3.52 -11.68 -0.81
CA ASN A 31 -3.45 -11.84 0.63
C ASN A 31 -4.86 -11.92 1.24
N PHE A 32 -4.96 -12.35 2.51
CA PHE A 32 -6.24 -12.54 3.21
C PHE A 32 -6.99 -11.22 3.51
N ASP A 33 -6.28 -10.12 3.65
CA ASP A 33 -6.79 -8.76 3.89
C ASP A 33 -7.23 -8.05 2.59
N GLN A 34 -7.38 -8.79 1.49
CA GLN A 34 -7.66 -8.25 0.16
C GLN A 34 -6.58 -7.29 -0.37
N SER A 35 -5.34 -7.41 0.11
CA SER A 35 -4.18 -6.84 -0.60
C SER A 35 -3.57 -7.88 -1.55
N TRP A 36 -2.61 -7.46 -2.38
CA TRP A 36 -1.81 -8.36 -3.19
C TRP A 36 -0.34 -7.99 -3.07
N SER A 37 0.53 -8.96 -3.29
CA SER A 37 1.97 -8.75 -3.32
C SER A 37 2.53 -9.05 -4.71
N VAL A 38 3.43 -8.21 -5.22
CA VAL A 38 4.09 -8.41 -6.52
C VAL A 38 5.60 -8.20 -6.41
N TRP A 39 6.36 -9.14 -6.97
CA TRP A 39 7.81 -9.06 -7.06
C TRP A 39 8.23 -8.55 -8.44
N LEU A 40 9.01 -7.48 -8.47
CA LEU A 40 9.48 -6.87 -9.71
C LEU A 40 11.00 -6.68 -9.71
N PRO A 41 11.66 -6.83 -10.87
CA PRO A 41 13.07 -6.51 -11.01
C PRO A 41 13.31 -5.00 -10.89
N GLU A 42 14.59 -4.64 -10.71
CA GLU A 42 15.09 -3.27 -10.61
C GLU A 42 14.52 -2.35 -11.73
N GLY A 43 14.03 -1.18 -11.34
CA GLY A 43 13.32 -0.22 -12.23
C GLY A 43 11.79 -0.21 -12.05
N GLY A 44 11.22 -1.18 -11.33
CA GLY A 44 9.86 -1.09 -10.82
C GLY A 44 9.71 0.06 -9.81
N HIS A 45 8.67 0.87 -9.99
CA HIS A 45 8.28 1.98 -9.12
C HIS A 45 6.78 1.93 -8.88
N ALA A 46 6.34 2.33 -7.68
CA ALA A 46 4.93 2.28 -7.31
C ALA A 46 4.04 3.07 -8.28
N GLU A 47 4.52 4.22 -8.75
CA GLU A 47 3.82 5.09 -9.72
C GLU A 47 3.45 4.35 -11.02
N LEU A 48 4.37 3.55 -11.58
CA LEU A 48 4.14 2.82 -12.83
C LEU A 48 3.07 1.74 -12.64
N LEU A 49 3.08 1.10 -11.48
CA LEU A 49 2.08 0.09 -11.13
C LEU A 49 0.70 0.70 -10.91
N VAL A 50 0.63 1.86 -10.25
CA VAL A 50 -0.63 2.61 -10.08
C VAL A 50 -1.20 3.00 -11.44
N ARG A 51 -0.35 3.52 -12.36
CA ARG A 51 -0.77 3.88 -13.72
C ARG A 51 -1.30 2.67 -14.48
N TYR A 52 -0.61 1.54 -14.42
CA TYR A 52 -1.04 0.29 -15.05
C TYR A 52 -2.40 -0.15 -14.50
N LEU A 53 -2.52 -0.28 -13.18
CA LEU A 53 -3.75 -0.77 -12.56
C LEU A 53 -4.92 0.16 -12.84
N ARG A 54 -4.75 1.48 -12.78
CA ARG A 54 -5.81 2.43 -13.12
C ARG A 54 -6.39 2.19 -14.52
N ILE A 55 -5.54 1.90 -15.52
CA ILE A 55 -5.99 1.62 -16.89
C ILE A 55 -6.79 0.32 -16.93
N GLU A 56 -6.39 -0.70 -16.17
CA GLU A 56 -7.00 -2.03 -16.22
C GLU A 56 -8.27 -2.16 -15.37
N VAL A 57 -8.33 -1.50 -14.21
CA VAL A 57 -9.43 -1.65 -13.23
C VAL A 57 -10.45 -0.51 -13.26
N GLY A 58 -10.20 0.53 -14.06
CA GLY A 58 -11.11 1.65 -14.28
C GLY A 58 -10.78 2.87 -13.43
N ASP A 59 -11.34 4.02 -13.84
CA ASP A 59 -11.00 5.31 -13.25
C ASP A 59 -11.36 5.38 -11.77
N GLU A 60 -12.51 4.85 -11.35
CA GLU A 60 -12.99 4.86 -9.96
C GLU A 60 -12.16 3.99 -8.97
N ALA A 61 -11.10 3.35 -9.44
CA ALA A 61 -10.28 2.50 -8.61
C ALA A 61 -9.49 3.29 -7.56
N ARG A 62 -9.67 2.91 -6.29
CA ARG A 62 -8.81 3.33 -5.21
C ARG A 62 -7.71 2.30 -5.03
N VAL A 63 -6.49 2.65 -5.41
CA VAL A 63 -5.32 1.77 -5.34
C VAL A 63 -4.19 2.50 -4.65
N LEU A 64 -3.58 1.88 -3.65
CA LEU A 64 -2.31 2.30 -3.08
C LEU A 64 -1.27 1.21 -3.31
N ILE A 65 -0.06 1.61 -3.69
CA ILE A 65 1.05 0.69 -3.91
C ILE A 65 2.26 1.17 -3.13
N GLY A 66 2.84 0.29 -2.33
CA GLY A 66 4.03 0.60 -1.53
C GLY A 66 5.14 -0.44 -1.71
N CYS A 67 6.36 0.02 -1.98
CA CYS A 67 7.55 -0.82 -2.00
C CYS A 67 7.90 -1.26 -0.57
N SER A 68 7.76 -2.56 -0.30
CA SER A 68 8.06 -3.16 1.00
C SER A 68 9.53 -2.98 1.38
N GLN A 69 9.77 -2.76 2.65
CA GLN A 69 11.09 -2.63 3.25
C GLN A 69 11.21 -3.59 4.43
N PHE A 70 12.02 -4.64 4.26
CA PHE A 70 12.19 -5.72 5.25
C PHE A 70 13.21 -5.37 6.34
N THR A 71 13.23 -4.12 6.80
CA THR A 71 14.18 -3.64 7.79
C THR A 71 13.46 -3.06 9.00
N LYS A 72 14.13 -3.04 10.16
CA LYS A 72 13.63 -2.34 11.35
C LYS A 72 13.73 -0.81 11.22
N THR A 73 14.46 -0.32 10.23
CA THR A 73 14.63 1.10 9.92
C THR A 73 13.76 1.46 8.72
N ARG A 74 12.45 1.42 8.92
CA ARG A 74 11.45 1.77 7.91
C ARG A 74 11.05 3.23 8.01
N ASP A 75 10.71 3.83 6.89
CA ASP A 75 10.26 5.22 6.83
C ASP A 75 8.76 5.32 7.14
N PHE A 76 8.00 4.34 6.66
CA PHE A 76 6.56 4.26 6.86
C PHE A 76 6.10 2.85 7.23
N LEU A 77 4.98 2.80 7.93
CA LEU A 77 4.14 1.63 8.08
C LEU A 77 3.01 1.70 7.05
N LEU A 78 2.81 0.60 6.33
CA LEU A 78 1.58 0.35 5.57
C LEU A 78 0.74 -0.63 6.38
N ILE A 79 -0.43 -0.18 6.80
CA ILE A 79 -1.38 -0.95 7.59
C ILE A 79 -2.67 -1.05 6.78
N ARG A 80 -3.21 -2.26 6.66
CA ARG A 80 -4.49 -2.49 6.01
C ARG A 80 -5.32 -3.46 6.81
N HIS A 81 -6.61 -3.19 6.90
CA HIS A 81 -7.59 -4.18 7.37
C HIS A 81 -8.67 -4.42 6.30
N SER A 82 -9.49 -5.45 6.50
CA SER A 82 -10.61 -5.75 5.60
C SER A 82 -11.77 -4.76 5.75
N LEU A 83 -12.74 -4.83 4.83
CA LEU A 83 -14.00 -4.08 4.89
C LEU A 83 -15.18 -4.97 5.31
N THR A 84 -15.00 -5.81 6.34
CA THR A 84 -16.06 -6.67 6.86
C THR A 84 -17.31 -5.86 7.27
N PRO A 85 -18.50 -6.11 6.66
CA PRO A 85 -19.70 -5.34 6.97
C PRO A 85 -20.11 -5.45 8.44
N GLY A 86 -20.32 -4.30 9.08
CA GLY A 86 -20.78 -4.23 10.47
C GLY A 86 -19.68 -4.46 11.52
N ALA A 87 -18.43 -4.66 11.10
CA ALA A 87 -17.29 -4.69 12.01
C ALA A 87 -16.94 -3.26 12.52
N ASP A 88 -16.57 -3.16 13.79
CA ASP A 88 -16.14 -1.91 14.42
C ASP A 88 -14.62 -1.89 14.54
N TYR A 89 -13.97 -1.03 13.75
CA TYR A 89 -12.52 -0.84 13.73
C TYR A 89 -12.06 0.38 14.55
N SER A 90 -12.94 1.01 15.33
CA SER A 90 -12.61 2.25 16.04
C SER A 90 -11.41 2.13 16.98
N GLU A 91 -11.33 1.05 17.75
CA GLU A 91 -10.20 0.79 18.65
C GLU A 91 -8.89 0.56 17.89
N LEU A 92 -8.95 -0.15 16.76
CA LEU A 92 -7.80 -0.32 15.87
C LEU A 92 -7.34 1.02 15.29
N HIS A 93 -8.27 1.87 14.83
CA HIS A 93 -7.95 3.19 14.27
C HIS A 93 -7.31 4.10 15.32
N ASP A 94 -7.82 4.08 16.55
CA ASP A 94 -7.21 4.79 17.69
C ASP A 94 -5.79 4.31 17.98
N ALA A 95 -5.54 3.00 17.88
CA ALA A 95 -4.21 2.43 18.04
C ALA A 95 -3.26 2.84 16.90
N ILE A 96 -3.72 2.78 15.64
CA ILE A 96 -2.97 3.22 14.45
C ILE A 96 -2.56 4.70 14.59
N ALA A 97 -3.47 5.55 15.04
CA ALA A 97 -3.21 6.98 15.24
C ALA A 97 -2.13 7.26 16.31
N ARG A 98 -1.87 6.33 17.22
CA ARG A 98 -0.81 6.44 18.24
C ARG A 98 0.56 5.98 17.76
N LEU A 99 0.64 5.30 16.62
CA LEU A 99 1.92 4.81 16.07
C LEU A 99 2.78 5.91 15.45
N GLY A 100 2.19 7.05 15.09
CA GLY A 100 2.91 8.16 14.47
C GLY A 100 1.98 9.12 13.74
N VAL A 101 2.50 9.77 12.69
CA VAL A 101 1.71 10.68 11.86
C VAL A 101 1.04 9.88 10.75
N VAL A 102 -0.29 9.78 10.81
CA VAL A 102 -1.10 9.18 9.75
C VAL A 102 -1.12 10.14 8.57
N VAL A 103 -0.72 9.65 7.38
CA VAL A 103 -0.81 10.43 6.15
C VAL A 103 -2.28 10.49 5.72
N ASP A 104 -2.78 11.70 5.46
CA ASP A 104 -4.15 11.91 4.99
C ASP A 104 -4.31 11.35 3.57
N LEU A 105 -5.02 10.23 3.47
CA LEU A 105 -5.25 9.50 2.22
C LEU A 105 -6.74 9.16 2.06
N PRO A 106 -7.25 9.07 0.82
CA PRO A 106 -8.67 8.85 0.54
C PRO A 106 -9.05 7.36 0.59
N PHE A 107 -8.58 6.65 1.63
CA PHE A 107 -8.81 5.23 1.85
C PHE A 107 -9.52 5.02 3.19
N GLU A 108 -10.39 4.04 3.26
CA GLU A 108 -11.18 3.70 4.44
C GLU A 108 -10.51 2.62 5.30
N SER A 109 -9.77 1.70 4.67
CA SER A 109 -9.16 0.56 5.36
C SER A 109 -7.66 0.43 5.12
N THR A 110 -7.04 1.40 4.45
CA THR A 110 -5.61 1.43 4.10
C THR A 110 -4.95 2.68 4.67
N PHE A 111 -3.93 2.51 5.49
CA PHE A 111 -3.25 3.57 6.21
C PHE A 111 -1.76 3.57 5.92
N VAL A 112 -1.21 4.75 5.68
CA VAL A 112 0.23 4.98 5.69
C VAL A 112 0.56 5.82 6.90
N VAL A 113 1.44 5.31 7.77
CA VAL A 113 1.85 5.99 9.01
C VAL A 113 3.34 6.25 8.96
N GLN A 114 3.73 7.52 9.02
CA GLN A 114 5.11 7.89 9.30
C GLN A 114 5.38 7.63 10.78
N SER A 115 6.22 6.66 11.08
CA SER A 115 6.44 6.17 12.44
C SER A 115 7.93 5.98 12.71
N ASP A 116 8.39 6.50 13.85
CA ASP A 116 9.74 6.24 14.36
C ASP A 116 9.84 4.88 15.08
N ASP A 117 8.73 4.15 15.21
CA ASP A 117 8.68 2.85 15.87
C ASP A 117 9.56 1.81 15.14
N ARG A 118 10.49 1.24 15.90
CA ARG A 118 11.46 0.23 15.45
C ARG A 118 11.06 -1.20 15.82
N THR A 119 9.87 -1.38 16.38
CA THR A 119 9.27 -2.70 16.67
C THR A 119 9.22 -3.53 15.39
N ASP A 120 9.52 -4.81 15.49
CA ASP A 120 9.41 -5.71 14.33
C ASP A 120 7.96 -5.72 13.80
N VAL A 121 7.79 -5.70 12.48
CA VAL A 121 6.45 -5.61 11.85
C VAL A 121 5.55 -6.78 12.20
N ASN A 122 6.10 -7.98 12.45
CA ASN A 122 5.30 -9.12 12.87
C ASN A 122 4.81 -8.93 14.31
N THR A 123 5.68 -8.45 15.21
CA THR A 123 5.28 -8.15 16.59
C THR A 123 4.23 -7.05 16.65
N LEU A 124 4.40 -6.00 15.86
CA LEU A 124 3.42 -4.92 15.74
C LEU A 124 2.10 -5.44 15.14
N GLY A 125 2.18 -6.26 14.09
CA GLY A 125 1.02 -6.89 13.45
C GLY A 125 0.23 -7.77 14.42
N MET A 126 0.91 -8.55 15.27
CA MET A 126 0.25 -9.31 16.33
C MET A 126 -0.46 -8.41 17.34
N ALA A 127 0.21 -7.34 17.81
CA ALA A 127 -0.35 -6.43 18.80
C ALA A 127 -1.58 -5.65 18.28
N LEU A 128 -1.53 -5.19 17.03
CA LEU A 128 -2.68 -4.55 16.39
C LEU A 128 -3.76 -5.56 16.02
N GLY A 129 -3.39 -6.80 15.70
CA GLY A 129 -4.30 -7.89 15.38
C GLY A 129 -5.29 -8.21 16.51
N GLU A 130 -4.86 -8.10 17.77
CA GLU A 130 -5.75 -8.24 18.95
C GLU A 130 -6.89 -7.21 18.99
N LEU A 131 -6.73 -6.09 18.26
CA LEU A 131 -7.73 -5.03 18.14
C LEU A 131 -8.53 -5.13 16.82
N CYS A 132 -8.17 -6.07 15.94
CA CYS A 132 -8.81 -6.26 14.65
C CYS A 132 -9.99 -7.24 14.81
N PRO A 133 -11.23 -6.81 14.57
CA PRO A 133 -12.43 -7.61 14.86
C PRO A 133 -12.56 -8.91 14.06
N ASP A 134 -11.86 -9.05 12.94
CA ASP A 134 -11.97 -10.19 12.02
C ASP A 134 -10.61 -10.84 11.70
N ASP A 135 -9.56 -10.51 12.46
CA ASP A 135 -8.18 -10.96 12.27
C ASP A 135 -7.57 -10.66 10.88
N ALA A 136 -8.28 -9.92 10.03
CA ALA A 136 -7.87 -9.64 8.66
C ALA A 136 -7.06 -8.34 8.61
N LEU A 137 -5.89 -8.38 9.27
CA LEU A 137 -4.95 -7.26 9.37
C LEU A 137 -3.64 -7.59 8.65
N PHE A 138 -3.16 -6.63 7.88
CA PHE A 138 -1.86 -6.62 7.26
C PHE A 138 -1.04 -5.42 7.74
N VAL A 139 0.22 -5.68 8.11
CA VAL A 139 1.17 -4.66 8.54
C VAL A 139 2.52 -4.94 7.88
N THR A 140 3.05 -3.94 7.18
CA THR A 140 4.42 -4.01 6.65
C THR A 140 5.12 -2.66 6.73
N GLY A 141 6.45 -2.68 6.66
CA GLY A 141 7.22 -1.47 6.42
C GLY A 141 7.27 -1.17 4.93
N ILE A 142 7.11 0.09 4.54
CA ILE A 142 7.35 0.54 3.17
C ILE A 142 8.40 1.64 3.15
N SER A 143 9.17 1.68 2.07
CA SER A 143 10.10 2.78 1.78
C SER A 143 9.34 4.02 1.29
N HIS A 144 10.05 5.10 0.98
CA HIS A 144 9.50 6.28 0.32
C HIS A 144 8.92 6.02 -1.10
N ASP A 145 9.18 4.87 -1.72
CA ASP A 145 8.61 4.49 -3.03
C ASP A 145 7.18 3.94 -2.86
N TRP A 146 6.22 4.85 -2.73
CA TRP A 146 4.80 4.54 -2.74
C TRP A 146 3.98 5.58 -3.49
N ALA A 147 2.87 5.14 -4.07
CA ALA A 147 1.97 5.95 -4.87
C ALA A 147 0.54 5.47 -4.69
N TYR A 148 -0.44 6.32 -5.01
CA TYR A 148 -1.84 5.95 -4.96
C TYR A 148 -2.67 6.65 -6.05
N CYS A 149 -3.81 6.06 -6.37
CA CYS A 149 -4.90 6.70 -7.10
C CYS A 149 -6.21 6.61 -6.32
N ASP A 150 -7.03 7.65 -6.45
CA ASP A 150 -8.25 7.86 -5.66
C ASP A 150 -9.53 7.98 -6.50
N GLY A 151 -9.52 7.46 -7.73
CA GLY A 151 -10.60 7.72 -8.69
C GLY A 151 -10.21 8.77 -9.74
N THR A 152 -9.63 9.87 -9.30
CA THR A 152 -9.48 11.07 -10.13
C THR A 152 -8.03 11.48 -10.31
N THR A 153 -7.21 11.25 -9.29
CA THR A 153 -5.86 11.77 -9.20
C THR A 153 -4.89 10.65 -8.88
N SER A 154 -3.78 10.59 -9.60
CA SER A 154 -2.63 9.76 -9.22
C SER A 154 -1.62 10.65 -8.50
N LYS A 155 -1.24 10.27 -7.28
CA LYS A 155 -0.25 10.99 -6.46
C LYS A 155 0.86 10.03 -6.07
N MET A 156 2.07 10.55 -6.00
CA MET A 156 3.25 9.83 -5.56
C MET A 156 3.82 10.53 -4.34
N TYR A 157 4.30 9.76 -3.37
CA TYR A 157 5.09 10.34 -2.30
C TYR A 157 6.51 10.56 -2.81
N VAL A 158 6.83 11.82 -3.10
CA VAL A 158 8.21 12.23 -3.30
C VAL A 158 8.70 12.71 -1.96
N ALA A 159 9.45 11.88 -1.23
CA ALA A 159 10.37 12.40 -0.22
C ALA A 159 11.14 13.52 -0.91
N GLU A 160 11.22 14.74 -0.36
CA GLU A 160 11.89 15.89 -0.99
C GLU A 160 13.23 15.49 -1.61
N GLN A 161 13.19 15.05 -2.86
CA GLN A 161 14.33 14.82 -3.71
C GLN A 161 14.34 16.07 -4.54
N GLU A 162 15.39 16.88 -4.35
CA GLU A 162 15.66 18.00 -5.24
C GLU A 162 15.34 17.56 -6.68
N PRO A 163 14.43 18.26 -7.38
CA PRO A 163 13.94 17.81 -8.66
C PRO A 163 15.12 17.75 -9.62
N LYS A 164 15.65 16.54 -9.84
CA LYS A 164 16.50 16.27 -10.99
C LYS A 164 15.57 16.37 -12.19
N SER A 165 15.67 17.49 -12.89
CA SER A 165 14.95 17.76 -14.12
C SER A 165 15.21 16.64 -15.14
N ILE A 166 14.36 15.61 -15.16
CA ILE A 166 14.35 14.62 -16.22
C ILE A 166 13.40 15.16 -17.29
N GLN A 167 13.99 15.76 -18.33
CA GLN A 167 13.31 16.10 -19.56
C GLN A 167 12.86 14.79 -20.22
N PHE A 168 11.56 14.48 -20.16
CA PHE A 168 11.01 13.43 -20.99
C PHE A 168 11.14 13.86 -22.45
N ARG A 169 11.89 13.08 -23.26
CA ARG A 169 11.88 13.26 -24.71
C ARG A 169 10.50 12.86 -25.23
N THR A 170 9.82 13.84 -25.79
CA THR A 170 8.61 13.67 -26.59
C THR A 170 8.97 12.87 -27.85
N PHE A 171 8.24 11.80 -28.13
CA PHE A 171 8.21 11.16 -29.46
C PHE A 171 7.00 11.69 -30.22
#